data_AF-A0A804RAN0-F1
#
_entry.id   AF-A0A804RAN0-F1
#
_cell.length_a   1.000
_cell.length_b   1.000
_cell.length_c   1.000
_cell.angle_alpha   90.00
_cell.angle_beta   90.00
_cell.angle_gamma   90.00
#
_symmetry.space_group_name_H-M   'P 1'
#
loop_
_entity.id
_entity.type
_entity.pdbx_description
1 polymer ?
#
loop_
_entity_poly.entity_id
_entity_poly.type
_entity_poly.pdbx_seq_one_letter_code
_entity_poly.pdbx_strand_id
1 'polypeptide(L)'
;MSFHLHKFPLLSKSVFLERSIEENSDQEECIIKLNDIPGGAKSFELVARFCYGVKIELSPANVVYLRCASKHLEMTEEVAEENLIL
;
A
#
# COMPACT_ATOMS: atom_id res chain seq x y z
N MET A 1 -2.52 -13.92 4.65
CA MET A 1 -3.76 -13.15 4.54
C MET A 1 -3.83 -12.64 3.12
N SER A 2 -5.00 -12.70 2.48
CA SER A 2 -5.17 -12.28 1.08
C SER A 2 -6.10 -11.07 1.02
N PHE A 3 -5.85 -10.17 0.09
CA PHE A 3 -6.64 -8.96 -0.12
C PHE A 3 -7.09 -8.93 -1.58
N HIS A 4 -8.40 -8.78 -1.81
CA HIS A 4 -8.97 -8.62 -3.15
C HIS A 4 -9.26 -7.14 -3.35
N LEU A 5 -8.38 -6.47 -4.08
CA LEU A 5 -8.36 -5.01 -4.24
C LEU A 5 -8.43 -4.62 -5.72
N HIS A 6 -8.86 -3.39 -5.98
CA HIS A 6 -8.86 -2.77 -7.30
C HIS A 6 -7.49 -2.12 -7.56
N LYS A 7 -7.07 -2.10 -8.83
CA LYS A 7 -5.77 -1.53 -9.24
C LYS A 7 -5.71 -0.02 -8.98
N PHE A 8 -6.67 0.75 -9.50
CA PHE A 8 -6.61 2.22 -9.51
C PHE A 8 -6.37 2.88 -8.13
N PRO A 9 -7.03 2.48 -7.03
CA PRO A 9 -6.72 3.04 -5.70
C PRO A 9 -5.27 2.85 -5.26
N LEU A 10 -4.65 1.73 -5.66
CA LEU A 10 -3.27 1.39 -5.25
C LEU A 10 -2.24 2.09 -6.13
N LEU A 11 -2.45 2.06 -7.45
CA LEU A 11 -1.56 2.67 -8.44
C LEU A 11 -1.41 4.18 -8.21
N SER A 12 -2.49 4.86 -7.81
CA SER A 12 -2.47 6.31 -7.59
C SER A 12 -1.65 6.77 -6.38
N LYS A 13 -1.21 5.85 -5.51
CA LYS A 13 -0.52 6.19 -4.25
C LYS A 13 0.82 5.46 -4.06
N SER A 14 1.14 4.45 -4.85
CA SER A 14 2.30 3.57 -4.63
C SER A 14 2.97 3.13 -5.94
N VAL A 15 4.19 3.63 -6.18
CA VAL A 15 5.03 3.23 -7.33
C VAL A 15 5.51 1.79 -7.21
N PHE A 16 5.69 1.29 -5.98
CA PHE A 16 5.99 -0.13 -5.75
C PHE A 16 4.87 -1.03 -6.28
N LEU A 17 3.62 -0.73 -5.93
CA LEU A 17 2.46 -1.51 -6.37
C LEU A 17 2.21 -1.31 -7.85
N GLU A 18 2.47 -0.12 -8.39
CA GLU A 18 2.44 0.12 -9.84
C GLU A 18 3.38 -0.80 -10.60
N ARG A 19 4.67 -0.77 -10.30
CA ARG A 19 5.65 -1.67 -10.94
C ARG A 19 5.29 -3.14 -10.76
N SER A 20 4.87 -3.53 -9.56
CA SER A 20 4.45 -4.92 -9.29
C SER A 20 3.23 -5.34 -10.11
N ILE A 21 2.27 -4.44 -10.36
CA ILE A 21 1.09 -4.71 -11.20
C ILE A 21 1.48 -4.79 -12.67
N GLU A 22 2.39 -3.92 -13.14
CA GLU A 22 2.89 -3.92 -14.51
C GLU A 22 3.66 -5.20 -14.83
N GLU A 23 4.48 -5.70 -13.91
CA GLU A 23 5.18 -7.00 -14.04
C GLU A 23 4.22 -8.19 -14.17
N ASN A 24 2.97 -8.03 -13.72
CA ASN A 24 1.92 -9.05 -13.82
C ASN A 24 0.85 -8.71 -14.88
N SER A 25 1.12 -7.76 -15.79
CA SER A 25 0.16 -7.28 -16.79
C SER A 25 -0.29 -8.35 -17.79
N ASP A 26 0.56 -9.33 -18.08
CA ASP A 26 0.28 -10.44 -19.00
C ASP A 26 -0.47 -11.62 -18.36
N GLN A 27 -0.72 -11.58 -17.04
CA GLN A 27 -1.40 -12.65 -16.31
C GLN A 27 -2.91 -12.39 -16.23
N GLU A 28 -3.71 -13.46 -16.34
CA GLU A 28 -5.17 -13.39 -16.13
C GLU A 28 -5.52 -12.89 -14.72
N GLU A 29 -4.72 -13.28 -13.72
CA GLU A 29 -4.86 -12.85 -12.33
C GLU A 29 -3.55 -12.21 -11.83
N CYS A 30 -3.63 -10.97 -11.36
CA CYS A 30 -2.49 -10.23 -10.82
C CYS A 30 -2.33 -10.53 -9.32
N ILE A 31 -1.42 -11.43 -8.96
CA ILE A 31 -1.14 -11.81 -7.57
C ILE A 31 0.20 -11.22 -7.11
N ILE A 32 0.16 -10.29 -6.16
CA ILE A 32 1.36 -9.66 -5.57
C ILE A 32 1.64 -10.28 -4.19
N LYS A 33 2.86 -10.78 -4.01
CA LYS A 33 3.32 -11.38 -2.74
C LYS A 33 4.17 -10.39 -1.94
N LEU A 34 3.62 -9.89 -0.83
CA LEU A 34 4.30 -8.98 0.10
C LEU A 34 4.80 -9.76 1.33
N ASN A 35 5.94 -10.44 1.20
CA ASN A 35 6.47 -11.30 2.28
C ASN A 35 7.07 -10.50 3.44
N ASP A 36 7.65 -9.33 3.17
CA ASP A 36 8.47 -8.57 4.13
C ASP A 36 7.88 -7.21 4.51
N ILE A 37 6.55 -7.07 4.43
CA ILE A 37 5.90 -5.81 4.78
C ILE A 37 6.01 -5.52 6.28
N PRO A 38 6.58 -4.37 6.70
CA PRO A 38 6.68 -4.00 8.11
C PRO A 38 5.31 -3.96 8.79
N GLY A 39 5.18 -4.61 9.96
CA GLY A 39 3.92 -4.74 10.69
C GLY A 39 2.93 -5.77 10.09
N GLY A 40 3.33 -6.44 9.00
CA GLY A 40 2.58 -7.54 8.40
C GLY A 40 1.26 -7.09 7.75
N ALA A 41 0.35 -8.05 7.60
CA ALA A 41 -0.92 -7.84 6.90
C ALA A 41 -1.80 -6.73 7.51
N LYS A 42 -1.73 -6.52 8.83
CA LYS A 42 -2.50 -5.45 9.50
C LYS A 42 -2.06 -4.05 9.07
N SER A 43 -0.76 -3.85 8.88
CA SER A 43 -0.24 -2.59 8.38
C SER A 43 -0.58 -2.37 6.91
N PHE A 44 -0.53 -3.44 6.09
CA PHE A 44 -1.01 -3.36 4.72
C PHE A 44 -2.50 -3.04 4.63
N GLU A 45 -3.33 -3.59 5.51
CA GLU A 45 -4.75 -3.26 5.54
C GLU A 45 -5.00 -1.76 5.79
N LEU A 46 -4.24 -1.13 6.69
CA LEU A 46 -4.33 0.31 6.92
C LEU A 46 -3.87 1.11 5.70
N VAL A 47 -2.78 0.70 5.05
CA VAL A 47 -2.33 1.30 3.79
C VAL A 47 -3.41 1.18 2.70
N ALA A 48 -3.98 0.00 2.51
CA ALA A 48 -5.03 -0.22 1.53
C ALA A 48 -6.27 0.62 1.83
N ARG A 49 -6.69 0.73 3.09
CA ARG A 49 -7.79 1.62 3.51
C ARG A 49 -7.49 3.08 3.15
N PHE A 50 -6.29 3.56 3.43
CA PHE A 50 -5.86 4.90 3.03
C PHE A 50 -5.95 5.11 1.51
N CYS A 51 -5.46 4.16 0.71
CA CYS A 51 -5.55 4.21 -0.75
C CYS A 51 -7.00 4.31 -1.27
N TYR A 52 -7.96 3.78 -0.51
CA TYR A 52 -9.39 3.85 -0.82
C TYR A 52 -10.09 5.10 -0.24
N GLY A 53 -9.35 6.05 0.32
CA GLY A 53 -9.92 7.24 0.97
C GLY A 53 -10.65 6.93 2.28
N VAL A 54 -10.45 5.74 2.85
CA VAL A 54 -11.04 5.37 4.14
C VAL A 54 -10.22 6.01 5.25
N LYS A 55 -10.89 6.76 6.13
CA LYS A 55 -10.26 7.34 7.31
C LYS A 55 -9.64 6.25 8.18
N ILE A 56 -8.36 6.37 8.45
CA ILE A 56 -7.62 5.50 9.36
C ILE A 56 -7.43 6.17 10.71
N GLU A 57 -7.46 5.38 11.79
CA GLU A 57 -7.16 5.85 13.13
C GLU A 57 -5.66 5.62 13.42
N LEU A 58 -4.93 6.71 13.62
CA LEU A 58 -3.53 6.66 14.01
C LEU A 58 -3.42 6.53 15.53
N SER A 59 -2.60 5.59 15.97
CA SER A 59 -2.31 5.35 17.38
C SER A 59 -0.83 5.04 17.57
N PRO A 60 -0.29 5.18 18.80
CA PRO A 60 1.09 4.77 19.10
C PRO A 60 1.39 3.31 18.72
N ALA A 61 0.36 2.44 18.72
CA ALA A 61 0.50 1.03 18.39
C ALA A 61 0.66 0.75 16.88
N ASN A 62 0.19 1.64 16.01
CA ASN A 62 0.22 1.43 14.56
C ASN A 62 1.07 2.44 13.78
N VAL A 63 1.35 3.62 14.33
CA VAL A 63 1.97 4.73 13.60
C VAL A 63 3.35 4.38 13.02
N VAL A 64 4.18 3.65 13.78
CA VAL A 64 5.52 3.24 13.33
C VAL A 64 5.41 2.25 12.18
N TYR A 65 4.59 1.22 12.33
CA TYR A 65 4.45 0.20 11.30
C TYR A 65 3.76 0.72 10.04
N LEU A 66 2.76 1.60 10.18
CA LEU A 66 2.14 2.27 9.05
C LEU A 66 3.20 3.06 8.27
N ARG A 67 3.98 3.91 8.94
CA ARG A 67 5.06 4.66 8.30
C ARG A 67 6.08 3.75 7.61
N CYS A 68 6.49 2.67 8.26
CA CYS A 68 7.44 1.72 7.68
C CYS A 68 6.84 0.97 6.47
N ALA A 69 5.58 0.54 6.54
CA ALA A 69 4.89 -0.11 5.43
C ALA A 69 4.70 0.86 4.25
N SER A 70 4.28 2.10 4.48
CA SER A 70 4.15 3.12 3.45
C SER A 70 5.49 3.46 2.80
N LYS A 71 6.59 3.48 3.57
CA LYS A 71 7.93 3.65 3.00
C LYS A 71 8.34 2.45 2.15
N HIS A 72 8.06 1.23 2.60
CA HIS A 72 8.32 0.00 1.84
C HIS A 72 7.55 -0.02 0.51
N LEU A 73 6.33 0.52 0.51
CA LEU A 73 5.48 0.64 -0.67
C LEU A 73 5.70 1.94 -1.47
N GLU A 74 6.75 2.72 -1.15
CA GLU A 74 7.12 3.93 -1.89
C GLU A 74 5.97 4.94 -2.03
N MET A 75 5.25 5.20 -0.92
CA MET A 75 4.09 6.09 -0.88
C MET A 75 4.46 7.51 -0.45
N THR A 76 5.24 8.22 -1.26
CA THR A 76 5.71 9.59 -0.97
C THR A 76 4.77 10.67 -1.53
N GLU A 77 4.90 11.91 -1.06
CA GLU A 77 4.13 13.05 -1.60
C GLU A 77 4.52 13.41 -3.04
N GLU A 78 5.72 13.01 -3.49
CA GLU A 78 6.12 13.09 -4.90
C GLU A 78 5.26 12.19 -5.80
N VAL A 79 4.69 11.11 -5.27
CA VAL A 79 3.78 10.20 -5.99
C VAL A 79 2.36 10.75 -6.00
N ALA A 80 1.88 11.29 -4.89
CA ALA A 80 0.53 11.83 -4.78
C ALA A 80 0.39 12.83 -3.63
N GLU A 81 -0.45 13.85 -3.81
CA GLU A 81 -0.75 14.82 -2.75
C GLU A 81 -1.32 14.12 -1.50
N GLU A 82 -0.92 14.61 -0.32
CA GLU A 82 -1.29 14.09 1.00
C GLU A 82 -0.99 12.58 1.18
N ASN A 83 0.13 12.08 0.65
CA ASN A 83 0.51 10.69 0.84
C ASN A 83 0.95 10.39 2.29
N LEU A 84 1.16 9.11 2.61
CA LEU A 84 1.51 8.68 3.97
C LEU A 84 2.95 9.01 4.38
N ILE A 85 3.81 9.35 3.43
CA ILE A 85 5.21 9.73 3.65
C ILE A 85 5.45 11.06 2.94
N LEU A 86 6.07 12.00 3.64
CA LEU A 86 6.61 13.22 3.05
C LEU A 86 7.67 12.88 2.00
#